data_AF-A0A8K0N121-F1
#
_entry.id   AF-A0A8K0N121-F1
#
_cell.length_a   1.000
_cell.length_b   1.000
_cell.length_c   1.000
_cell.angle_alpha   90.00
_cell.angle_beta   90.00
_cell.angle_gamma   90.00
#
_symmetry.space_group_name_H-M   'P 1'
#
loop_
_entity.id
_entity.type
_entity.pdbx_description
1 polymer ?
#
loop_
_entity_poly.entity_id
_entity_poly.type
_entity_poly.pdbx_seq_one_letter_code
_entity_poly.pdbx_strand_id
1 'polypeptide(L)'
;MVFGNGQKLSLSPENYLFWHSKVQGAYCLGIFQNGKDPTTPLGGIIVRNTLVSYDCQNQTIGFLKTNCSEPCERLHISGAPSFTSTFILI
;
A
#
# COMPACT_ATOMS: atom_id res chain seq x y z
N MET A 1 -2.00 5.08 7.58
CA MET A 1 -1.63 3.90 8.38
C MET A 1 -0.23 4.12 8.94
N VAL A 2 0.02 3.72 10.19
CA VAL A 2 1.31 3.93 10.86
C VAL A 2 1.94 2.56 11.14
N PHE A 3 3.18 2.38 10.70
CA PHE A 3 3.99 1.18 10.88
C PHE A 3 5.03 1.40 11.99
N GLY A 4 5.92 0.41 12.21
CA GLY A 4 7.07 0.53 13.10
C GLY A 4 7.86 1.82 12.85
N ASN A 5 8.53 2.31 13.90
CA ASN A 5 9.39 3.49 13.83
C ASN A 5 8.67 4.78 13.37
N GLY A 6 7.34 4.86 13.51
CA GLY A 6 6.54 6.04 13.18
C GLY A 6 6.34 6.28 11.69
N GLN A 7 6.70 5.30 10.84
CA GLN A 7 6.58 5.42 9.39
C GLN A 7 5.12 5.36 8.96
N LYS A 8 4.76 6.14 7.93
CA LYS A 8 3.36 6.34 7.55
C LYS A 8 3.13 6.01 6.09
N LEU A 9 2.13 5.16 5.84
CA LEU A 9 1.54 4.96 4.53
C LEU A 9 0.26 5.80 4.43
N SER A 10 0.28 6.79 3.53
CA SER A 10 -0.86 7.67 3.27
C SER A 10 -1.84 7.03 2.30
N LEU A 11 -2.99 6.61 2.84
CA LEU A 11 -4.06 5.98 2.08
C LEU A 11 -5.00 7.03 1.50
N SER A 12 -5.37 6.88 0.22
CA SER A 12 -6.46 7.64 -0.37
C SER A 12 -7.79 6.89 -0.17
N PRO A 13 -8.96 7.53 -0.37
CA PRO A 13 -10.27 6.89 -0.28
C PRO A 13 -10.39 5.56 -1.05
N GLU A 14 -9.81 5.46 -2.25
CA GLU A 14 -9.80 4.23 -3.06
C GLU A 14 -9.07 3.04 -2.43
N ASN A 15 -8.28 3.27 -1.37
CA ASN A 15 -7.57 2.22 -0.65
C ASN A 15 -8.39 1.59 0.49
N TYR A 16 -9.51 2.19 0.89
CA TYR A 16 -10.34 1.70 1.99
C TYR A 16 -11.85 1.85 1.76
N LEU A 17 -12.28 2.45 0.65
CA LEU A 17 -13.68 2.54 0.25
C LEU A 17 -13.93 1.73 -1.01
N PHE A 18 -15.00 0.95 -1.00
CA PHE A 18 -15.55 0.31 -2.20
C PHE A 18 -16.92 0.90 -2.53
N TRP A 19 -17.21 1.02 -3.82
CA TRP A 19 -18.46 1.60 -4.32
C TRP A 19 -19.65 0.70 -3.99
N HIS A 20 -20.76 1.29 -3.53
CA HIS A 20 -22.00 0.55 -3.27
C HIS A 20 -22.84 0.46 -4.56
N SER A 21 -23.00 -0.76 -5.08
CA SER A 21 -23.57 -0.98 -6.42
C SER A 21 -25.03 -0.56 -6.59
N LYS A 22 -25.80 -0.44 -5.49
CA LYS A 22 -27.24 -0.16 -5.52
C LYS A 22 -27.62 1.26 -5.13
N VAL A 23 -26.69 2.04 -4.58
CA VAL A 23 -26.98 3.39 -4.06
C VAL A 23 -25.93 4.33 -4.62
N GLN A 24 -26.37 5.26 -5.46
CA GLN A 24 -25.49 6.21 -6.11
C GLN A 24 -24.77 7.09 -5.08
N GLY A 25 -23.46 7.27 -5.25
CA GLY A 25 -22.63 8.06 -4.34
C GLY A 25 -22.38 7.42 -2.98
N ALA A 26 -22.90 6.22 -2.71
CA ALA A 26 -22.61 5.50 -1.48
C ALA A 26 -21.34 4.67 -1.61
N TYR A 27 -20.59 4.65 -0.51
CA TYR A 27 -19.34 3.92 -0.36
C TYR A 27 -19.37 3.14 0.94
N CYS A 28 -18.82 1.94 0.91
CA CYS A 28 -18.68 1.10 2.09
C CYS A 28 -17.21 1.06 2.52
N LEU A 29 -16.99 0.97 3.83
CA LEU A 29 -15.67 0.80 4.41
C LEU A 29 -15.19 -0.65 4.18
N GLY A 30 -14.05 -0.80 3.52
CA GLY A 30 -13.37 -2.07 3.23
C GLY A 30 -12.41 -2.54 4.34
N ILE A 31 -12.65 -2.13 5.59
CA ILE A 31 -11.88 -2.54 6.76
C ILE A 31 -12.79 -3.45 7.61
N PHE A 32 -12.39 -4.71 7.75
CA PHE A 32 -13.19 -5.74 8.41
C PHE A 32 -12.43 -6.36 9.57
N GLN A 33 -13.16 -6.81 10.58
CA GLN A 33 -12.57 -7.57 11.69
C GLN A 33 -12.13 -8.94 11.20
N ASN A 34 -10.96 -9.40 11.64
CA ASN A 34 -10.42 -10.71 11.30
C ASN A 34 -10.98 -11.83 12.20
N GLY A 35 -12.31 -11.86 12.38
CA GLY A 35 -12.98 -12.85 13.23
C GLY A 35 -12.40 -12.89 14.65
N LYS A 36 -11.86 -14.05 15.06
CA LYS A 36 -11.21 -14.27 16.36
C LYS A 36 -9.68 -14.14 16.31
N ASP A 37 -9.12 -13.94 15.13
CA ASP A 37 -7.67 -13.86 14.93
C ASP A 37 -7.20 -12.42 15.22
N PRO A 38 -6.18 -12.23 16.08
CA PRO A 38 -5.70 -10.89 16.46
C PRO A 38 -4.91 -10.18 15.36
N THR A 39 -4.56 -10.85 14.26
CA THR A 39 -3.83 -10.26 13.14
C THR A 39 -4.73 -9.34 12.30
N THR A 40 -4.11 -8.39 11.61
CA THR A 40 -4.78 -7.49 10.67
C THR A 40 -4.22 -7.72 9.26
N PRO A 41 -4.84 -8.62 8.46
CA PRO A 41 -4.42 -8.84 7.09
C PRO A 41 -4.60 -7.58 6.24
N LEU A 42 -3.55 -7.18 5.52
CA LEU A 42 -3.61 -6.08 4.56
C LEU A 42 -4.00 -6.62 3.18
N GLY A 43 -5.27 -6.48 2.82
CA GLY A 43 -5.80 -6.96 1.54
C GLY A 43 -5.46 -6.07 0.35
N GLY A 44 -5.76 -6.57 -0.86
CA GLY A 44 -5.39 -5.92 -2.13
C GLY A 44 -5.92 -4.48 -2.31
N ILE A 45 -7.02 -4.12 -1.66
CA ILE A 45 -7.56 -2.75 -1.71
C ILE A 45 -6.59 -1.74 -1.08
N ILE A 46 -5.95 -2.08 0.04
CA ILE A 46 -5.03 -1.20 0.77
C ILE A 46 -3.82 -0.82 -0.09
N VAL A 47 -3.35 -1.75 -0.91
CA VAL A 47 -2.16 -1.60 -1.76
C VAL A 47 -2.48 -1.18 -3.21
N ARG A 48 -3.73 -0.80 -3.49
CA ARG A 48 -4.11 -0.27 -4.80
C ARG A 48 -3.27 0.96 -5.16
N ASN A 49 -2.74 1.00 -6.38
CA ASN A 49 -1.82 2.06 -6.83
C ASN A 49 -0.64 2.28 -5.87
N THR A 50 -0.11 1.17 -5.33
CA THR A 50 1.07 1.15 -4.49
C THR A 50 1.98 0.02 -4.95
N LEU A 51 3.21 0.35 -5.31
CA LEU A 51 4.27 -0.64 -5.50
C LEU A 51 4.70 -1.15 -4.12
N VAL A 52 4.58 -2.46 -3.92
CA VAL A 52 5.01 -3.13 -2.69
C VAL A 52 6.26 -3.94 -3.01
N SER A 53 7.33 -3.69 -2.26
CA SER A 53 8.59 -4.42 -2.41
C SER A 53 8.84 -5.28 -1.17
N TYR A 54 9.19 -6.55 -1.38
CA TYR A 54 9.59 -7.46 -0.32
C TYR A 54 11.09 -7.71 -0.45
N ASP A 55 11.88 -7.20 0.49
CA ASP A 55 13.31 -7.48 0.58
C ASP A 55 13.52 -8.56 1.64
N CYS A 56 13.54 -9.81 1.19
CA CYS A 56 13.75 -10.96 2.06
C CYS A 56 15.15 -11.00 2.67
N GLN A 57 16.15 -10.38 2.02
CA GLN A 57 17.53 -10.39 2.51
C GLN A 57 17.67 -9.48 3.73
N ASN A 58 17.07 -8.29 3.67
CA ASN A 58 17.08 -7.33 4.79
C ASN A 58 15.84 -7.43 5.69
N GLN A 59 14.92 -8.36 5.39
CA GLN A 59 13.65 -8.55 6.11
C GLN A 59 12.79 -7.29 6.18
N THR A 60 12.73 -6.51 5.09
CA THR A 60 11.97 -5.25 5.02
C THR A 60 10.85 -5.30 3.98
N ILE A 61 9.84 -4.45 4.17
CA ILE A 61 8.75 -4.24 3.22
C ILE A 61 8.67 -2.76 2.89
N GLY A 62 8.73 -2.43 1.60
CA GLY A 62 8.62 -1.06 1.11
C GLY A 62 7.25 -0.80 0.47
N PHE A 63 6.77 0.44 0.59
CA PHE A 63 5.55 0.90 -0.06
C PHE A 63 5.82 2.21 -0.79
N LEU A 64 5.52 2.25 -2.09
CA LEU A 64 5.62 3.43 -2.91
C LEU A 64 4.29 3.69 -3.63
N LYS A 65 3.62 4.78 -3.30
CA LYS A 65 2.39 5.18 -3.98
C LYS A 65 2.71 5.59 -5.42
N THR A 66 2.12 4.90 -6.38
CA THR A 66 2.39 5.12 -7.81
C THR A 66 1.22 4.66 -8.66
N ASN A 67 1.09 5.18 -9.88
CA ASN A 67 0.12 4.67 -10.83
C ASN A 67 0.63 3.33 -11.41
N CYS A 68 0.16 2.21 -10.87
CA CYS A 68 0.59 0.88 -11.32
C CYS A 68 0.04 0.49 -12.70
N SER A 69 -0.87 1.29 -13.29
CA SER A 69 -1.36 1.11 -14.66
C SER A 69 -0.49 1.83 -15.70
N GLU A 70 0.40 2.73 -15.28
CA GLU A 70 1.39 3.33 -16.17
C GLU A 70 2.56 2.35 -16.38
N PRO A 71 3.07 2.19 -17.62
CA PRO A 71 4.25 1.38 -17.87
C PRO A 71 5.43 1.81 -17.01
N CYS A 72 6.19 0.82 -16.54
CA CYS A 72 7.41 0.93 -15.75
C CYS A 72 8.55 1.71 -16.47
N GLU A 73 8.30 2.35 -17.62
CA GLU A 73 9.27 3.11 -18.41
C GLU A 73 9.75 4.39 -17.70
N ARG A 74 9.03 4.86 -16.67
CA ARG A 74 9.53 5.92 -15.77
C ARG A 74 10.47 5.41 -14.68
N LEU A 75 10.54 4.10 -14.45
CA LEU A 75 11.54 3.46 -13.59
C LEU A 75 12.77 3.07 -14.42
N HIS A 76 13.31 4.02 -15.20
CA HIS A 76 14.70 3.96 -15.61
C HIS A 76 15.56 4.14 -14.36
N ILE A 77 15.81 3.05 -13.63
CA ILE A 77 16.83 2.95 -12.59
C ILE A 77 18.20 2.94 -13.31
N SER A 78 18.59 4.07 -13.87
CA SER A 78 19.89 4.24 -14.52
C SER A 78 20.93 4.49 -13.44
N GLY A 79 21.55 3.41 -12.98
CA GLY A 79 22.46 3.40 -11.83
C GLY A 79 21.67 3.57 -10.53
N ALA A 80 21.70 2.59 -9.63
CA ALA A 80 21.09 2.75 -8.31
C ALA A 80 22.14 3.18 -7.28
N PRO A 81 22.47 4.48 -7.13
CA PRO A 81 22.86 4.98 -5.82
C PRO A 81 21.58 5.09 -4.99
N SER A 82 21.56 4.40 -3.85
CA SER A 82 20.66 4.60 -2.70
C SER A 82 19.38 5.41 -3.01
N PHE A 83 18.27 4.72 -3.28
CA PHE A 83 16.95 5.35 -3.28
C PHE A 83 16.67 5.93 -1.89
N THR A 84 16.88 7.23 -1.70
CA THR A 84 16.41 7.95 -0.51
C THR A 84 14.92 8.25 -0.64
N SER A 85 14.12 7.21 -0.92
CA SER A 85 12.66 7.28 -0.93
C SER A 85 12.18 6.39 0.20
N THR A 86 11.90 7.01 1.35
CA THR A 86 11.35 6.43 2.59
C THR A 86 11.13 4.91 2.54
N PHE A 87 12.20 4.14 2.74
CA PHE A 87 12.11 2.71 2.94
C PHE A 87 11.37 2.48 4.25
N ILE A 88 10.28 1.73 4.20
CA ILE A 88 9.56 1.37 5.41
C ILE A 88 10.38 0.27 6.13
N LEU A 89 11.07 0.65 7.19
CA LEU A 89 11.79 -0.21 8.11
C LEU A 89 10.76 -0.67 9.15
N ILE A 90 10.24 -1.87 8.95
CA ILE A 90 9.40 -2.55 9.93
C ILE A 90 10.24 -3.03 11.10
#